data_AF-A0A7V9NPN5-F1
#
_entry.id   AF-A0A7V9NPN5-F1
#
_cell.length_a   1.000
_cell.length_b   1.000
_cell.length_c   1.000
_cell.angle_alpha   90.00
_cell.angle_beta   90.00
_cell.angle_gamma   90.00
#
_symmetry.space_group_name_H-M   'P 1'
#
loop_
_entity.id
_entity.type
_entity.pdbx_description
1 polymer ?
#
loop_
_entity_poly.entity_id
_entity_poly.type
_entity_poly.pdbx_seq_one_letter_code
_entity_poly.pdbx_strand_id
1 'polypeptide(L)'
;MPNEKPDILAEKIARLLQTETHSSDFSSLRGSLEKINQRLDKIEFQMSPQNPQFATRVSHSNHPSQHKFEIAEAVAQEATESFETEKACPYEPTGKPCDHCAMCNSRGF
;
A
#
# COMPACT_ATOMS: atom_id res chain seq x y z
N MET A 1 47.25 17.00 37.72
CA MET A 1 46.09 16.82 36.80
C MET A 1 45.19 18.02 36.96
N PRO A 2 45.22 19.01 36.05
CA PRO A 2 44.42 20.22 36.19
C PRO A 2 42.98 19.94 35.72
N ASN A 3 42.03 20.44 36.52
CA ASN A 3 40.59 20.31 36.39
C ASN A 3 40.10 21.11 35.16
N GLU A 4 39.82 20.44 34.04
CA GLU A 4 39.24 21.04 32.83
C GLU A 4 37.75 21.34 33.09
N LYS A 5 37.46 22.64 33.10
CA LYS A 5 36.43 23.26 33.92
C LYS A 5 35.02 23.01 33.36
N PRO A 6 34.01 22.79 34.22
CA PRO A 6 32.60 22.65 33.84
C PRO A 6 32.08 23.83 32.99
N ASP A 7 32.73 24.99 33.07
CA ASP A 7 32.44 26.18 32.29
C ASP A 7 32.63 25.97 30.78
N ILE A 8 33.64 25.20 30.37
CA ILE A 8 33.91 24.89 28.95
C ILE A 8 32.80 23.99 28.40
N LEU A 9 32.34 23.04 29.22
CA LEU A 9 31.24 22.16 28.88
C LEU A 9 29.92 22.94 28.79
N ALA A 10 29.67 23.84 29.74
CA ALA A 10 28.50 24.71 29.73
C ALA A 10 28.46 25.61 28.50
N GLU A 11 29.60 26.20 28.11
CA GLU A 11 29.70 27.01 26.89
C GLU A 11 29.44 26.17 25.62
N LYS A 12 29.97 24.95 25.57
CA LYS A 12 29.75 24.03 24.45
C LYS A 12 28.28 23.61 24.33
N ILE A 13 27.61 23.35 25.46
CA ILE A 13 26.17 23.05 25.50
C ILE A 13 25.36 24.27 25.03
N ALA A 14 25.68 25.47 25.50
CA ALA A 14 24.99 26.70 25.09
C ALA A 14 25.11 26.95 23.58
N ARG A 15 26.28 26.70 22.98
CA ARG A 15 26.48 26.81 21.53
C ARG A 15 25.65 25.78 20.76
N LEU A 16 25.63 24.52 21.19
CA LEU A 16 24.84 23.49 20.53
C LEU A 16 23.33 23.82 20.56
N LEU A 17 22.83 24.27 21.71
CA LEU A 17 21.42 24.70 21.85
C LEU A 17 21.10 25.90 20.95
N GLN A 18 22.00 26.88 20.84
CA GLN A 18 21.82 28.01 19.92
C GLN A 18 21.76 27.54 18.46
N THR A 19 22.58 26.55 18.10
CA THR A 19 22.62 26.02 16.73
C THR A 19 21.34 25.23 16.38
N GLU A 20 20.79 24.48 17.35
CA GLU A 20 19.49 23.81 17.21
C GLU A 20 18.33 24.82 17.08
N THR A 21 18.35 25.90 17.87
CA THR A 21 17.31 26.95 17.80
C THR A 21 17.35 27.82 16.55
N HIS A 22 18.51 27.95 15.88
CA HIS A 22 18.68 28.75 14.67
C HIS A 22 18.42 28.00 13.36
N SER A 23 17.98 26.76 13.45
CA SER A 23 17.60 25.99 12.27
C SER A 23 16.24 26.48 11.76
N SER A 24 16.25 27.56 10.97
CA SER A 24 15.09 28.09 10.22
C SER A 24 14.31 26.99 9.49
N ASP A 25 15.01 25.91 9.15
CA ASP A 25 14.49 24.69 8.53
C ASP A 25 13.50 23.92 9.43
N PHE A 26 13.67 23.94 10.75
CA PHE A 26 12.72 23.31 11.67
C PHE A 26 11.48 24.18 11.86
N SER A 27 11.61 25.50 11.79
CA SER A 27 10.45 26.40 11.83
C SER A 27 9.58 26.25 10.57
N SER A 28 10.20 26.13 9.39
CA SER A 28 9.49 25.89 8.14
C SER A 28 8.87 24.48 8.07
N LEU A 29 9.59 23.46 8.57
CA LEU A 29 9.07 22.10 8.72
C LEU A 29 7.87 22.05 9.68
N ARG A 30 7.98 22.69 10.85
CA ARG A 30 6.88 22.77 11.82
C ARG A 30 5.66 23.48 11.23
N GLY A 31 5.87 24.60 10.53
CA GLY A 31 4.79 25.29 9.83
C GLY A 31 4.17 24.45 8.70
N SER A 32 4.95 23.60 8.04
CA SER A 32 4.46 22.67 7.02
C SER A 32 3.62 21.54 7.63
N LEU A 33 4.04 20.99 8.76
CA LEU A 33 3.29 19.99 9.52
C LEU A 33 1.95 20.54 10.00
N GLU A 34 1.93 21.77 10.50
CA GLU A 34 0.70 22.42 10.94
C GLU A 34 -0.30 22.63 9.79
N LYS A 35 0.18 23.03 8.61
CA LYS A 35 -0.66 23.10 7.39
C LYS A 35 -1.19 21.73 6.97
N ILE A 36 -0.42 20.66 7.13
CA ILE A 36 -0.87 19.30 6.81
C ILE A 36 -2.00 18.90 7.76
N ASN A 37 -1.82 19.10 9.07
CA ASN A 37 -2.84 18.79 10.07
C ASN A 37 -4.14 19.55 9.81
N GLN A 38 -4.07 20.86 9.54
CA GLN A 38 -5.26 21.66 9.19
C GLN A 38 -6.00 21.15 7.95
N ARG A 39 -5.27 20.63 6.96
CA ARG A 39 -5.88 20.05 5.75
C ARG A 39 -6.54 18.71 6.05
N LEU A 40 -5.94 17.89 6.91
CA LEU A 40 -6.51 16.62 7.36
C LEU A 40 -7.81 16.87 8.14
N ASP A 41 -7.81 17.79 9.11
CA ASP A 41 -9.02 18.15 9.87
C ASP A 41 -10.16 18.57 8.94
N LYS A 42 -9.86 19.35 7.90
CA LYS A 42 -10.84 19.78 6.90
C LYS A 42 -11.36 18.62 6.05
N ILE A 43 -10.49 17.70 5.65
CA ILE A 43 -10.87 16.51 4.87
C ILE A 43 -11.73 15.60 5.73
N GLU A 44 -11.35 15.33 6.98
CA GLU A 44 -12.11 14.51 7.92
C GLU A 44 -13.48 15.12 8.20
N PHE A 45 -13.55 16.43 8.40
CA PHE A 45 -14.83 17.14 8.53
C PHE A 45 -15.71 17.00 7.27
N GLN A 46 -15.12 17.06 6.08
CA GLN A 46 -15.84 16.92 4.80
C GLN A 46 -16.25 15.48 4.49
N MET A 47 -15.45 14.50 4.91
CA MET A 47 -15.66 13.05 4.73
C MET A 47 -16.48 12.42 5.86
N SER A 48 -16.80 13.18 6.92
CA SER A 48 -17.66 12.73 7.99
C SER A 48 -18.98 12.19 7.40
N PRO A 49 -19.45 11.00 7.83
CA PRO A 49 -20.63 10.34 7.27
C PRO A 49 -21.93 11.12 7.45
N GLN A 50 -21.88 12.24 8.20
CA GLN A 50 -22.98 13.19 8.34
C GLN A 50 -23.11 14.16 7.16
N ASN A 51 -22.19 14.14 6.19
CA ASN A 51 -22.29 14.93 4.97
C ASN A 51 -23.00 14.12 3.86
N PRO A 52 -24.31 14.36 3.59
CA PRO A 52 -25.07 13.61 2.59
C PRO A 52 -24.53 13.77 1.16
N GLN A 53 -23.66 14.75 0.89
CA GLN A 53 -23.01 14.90 -0.41
C GLN A 53 -21.86 13.90 -0.65
N PHE A 54 -21.33 13.24 0.39
CA PHE A 54 -20.19 12.33 0.26
C PHE A 54 -20.61 10.87 0.05
N ALA A 55 -21.74 10.45 0.63
CA ALA A 55 -22.32 9.11 0.40
C ALA A 55 -22.54 8.82 -1.09
N THR A 56 -22.83 9.85 -1.90
CA THR A 56 -23.04 9.73 -3.35
C THR A 56 -21.74 9.72 -4.17
N ARG A 57 -20.60 10.19 -3.62
CA ARG A 57 -19.32 10.30 -4.36
C ARG A 57 -18.44 9.06 -4.26
N VAL A 58 -18.65 8.22 -3.25
CA VAL A 58 -17.94 6.94 -3.08
C VAL A 58 -18.56 5.85 -3.97
N SER A 59 -19.78 6.06 -4.46
CA SER A 59 -20.39 5.19 -5.47
C SER A 59 -19.91 5.60 -6.86
N HIS A 60 -19.09 4.75 -7.49
CA HIS A 60 -18.70 4.80 -8.91
C HIS A 60 -17.61 5.80 -9.29
N SER A 61 -16.42 5.65 -8.72
CA SER A 61 -15.23 5.92 -9.51
C SER A 61 -15.05 4.77 -10.52
N ASN A 62 -15.76 4.79 -11.65
CA ASN A 62 -15.45 3.95 -12.82
C ASN A 62 -14.09 4.39 -13.39
N HIS A 63 -13.02 4.12 -12.66
CA HIS A 63 -11.68 4.43 -13.08
C HIS A 63 -11.19 3.27 -13.95
N PRO A 64 -10.60 3.51 -15.14
CA PRO A 64 -10.13 2.44 -16.03
C PRO A 64 -9.16 1.43 -15.38
N SER A 65 -8.51 1.78 -14.26
CA SER A 65 -7.70 0.82 -13.49
C SER A 65 -8.50 -0.23 -12.73
N GLN A 66 -9.81 -0.02 -12.50
CA GLN A 66 -10.69 -1.01 -11.86
C GLN A 66 -11.13 -2.08 -12.87
N HIS A 67 -11.28 -1.73 -14.16
CA HIS A 67 -11.65 -2.68 -15.23
C HIS A 67 -10.57 -3.71 -15.56
N LYS A 68 -9.30 -3.46 -15.17
CA LYS A 68 -8.18 -4.37 -15.48
C LYS A 68 -8.22 -5.68 -14.68
N PHE A 69 -8.97 -5.72 -13.58
CA PHE A 69 -9.11 -6.92 -12.76
C PHE A 69 -10.22 -7.85 -13.26
N GLU A 70 -11.20 -7.32 -14.00
CA GLU A 70 -12.35 -8.08 -14.50
C GLU A 70 -11.95 -9.12 -15.56
N ILE A 71 -11.01 -8.77 -16.44
CA ILE A 71 -10.47 -9.72 -17.43
C ILE A 71 -9.63 -10.81 -16.75
N ALA A 72 -8.82 -10.44 -15.77
CA ALA A 72 -7.99 -11.39 -15.03
C ALA A 72 -8.85 -12.36 -14.20
N GLU A 73 -9.95 -11.87 -13.63
CA GLU A 73 -10.94 -12.67 -12.90
C GLU A 73 -11.68 -13.63 -13.84
N ALA A 74 -12.14 -13.16 -15.01
CA ALA A 74 -12.79 -14.01 -16.01
C ALA A 74 -11.86 -15.14 -16.51
N VAL A 75 -10.57 -14.83 -16.76
CA VAL A 75 -9.58 -15.83 -17.16
C VAL A 75 -9.28 -16.82 -16.04
N ALA A 76 -9.21 -16.35 -14.78
CA ALA A 76 -9.02 -17.24 -13.64
C ALA A 76 -10.22 -18.18 -13.44
N GLN A 77 -11.43 -17.69 -13.64
CA GLN A 77 -12.65 -18.49 -13.54
C GLN A 77 -12.74 -19.54 -14.66
N GLU A 78 -12.44 -19.16 -15.91
CA GLU A 78 -12.37 -20.11 -17.04
C GLU A 78 -11.31 -21.19 -16.80
N ALA A 79 -10.15 -20.83 -16.24
CA ALA A 79 -9.12 -21.80 -15.89
C ALA A 79 -9.61 -22.79 -14.81
N THR A 80 -10.25 -22.30 -13.74
CA THR A 80 -10.79 -23.18 -12.69
C THR A 80 -11.93 -24.09 -13.18
N GLU A 81 -12.82 -23.60 -14.04
CA GLU A 81 -13.90 -24.39 -14.63
C GLU A 81 -13.37 -25.46 -15.60
N SER A 82 -12.27 -25.16 -16.29
CA SER A 82 -11.56 -26.13 -17.14
C SER A 82 -10.98 -27.29 -16.30
N PHE A 83 -10.36 -26.98 -15.15
CA PHE A 83 -9.83 -28.01 -14.25
C PHE A 83 -10.91 -28.92 -13.62
N GLU A 84 -12.13 -28.41 -13.42
CA GLU A 84 -13.24 -29.21 -12.87
C GLU A 84 -13.88 -30.14 -13.91
N THR A 85 -13.77 -29.81 -15.21
CA THR A 85 -14.33 -30.60 -16.32
C THR A 85 -13.33 -31.54 -16.97
N GLU A 86 -12.03 -31.35 -16.71
CA GLU A 86 -10.96 -32.21 -17.20
C GLU A 86 -11.03 -33.61 -16.58
N LYS A 87 -10.97 -34.62 -17.46
CA LYS A 87 -10.96 -36.03 -17.04
C LYS A 87 -9.68 -36.33 -16.26
N ALA A 88 -9.79 -37.14 -15.21
CA ALA A 88 -8.62 -37.62 -14.49
C ALA A 88 -7.66 -38.36 -15.45
N CYS A 89 -6.36 -38.11 -15.30
CA CYS A 89 -5.35 -38.75 -16.14
C CYS A 89 -5.33 -40.27 -15.89
N PRO A 90 -5.57 -41.13 -16.90
CA PRO A 90 -5.62 -42.59 -16.71
C PRO A 90 -4.26 -43.21 -16.39
N TYR A 91 -3.17 -42.45 -16.56
CA TYR A 91 -1.80 -42.89 -16.32
C TYR A 91 -1.26 -42.42 -14.97
N GLU A 92 -1.94 -41.49 -14.30
CA GLU A 92 -1.52 -40.95 -13.02
C GLU A 92 -2.30 -41.64 -11.89
N PRO A 93 -1.64 -42.46 -11.04
CA PRO A 93 -2.31 -43.28 -10.03
C PRO A 93 -2.96 -42.46 -8.92
N THR A 94 -2.62 -41.16 -8.82
CA THR A 94 -3.19 -40.24 -7.84
C THR A 94 -4.53 -39.64 -8.26
N GLY A 95 -5.05 -39.96 -9.46
CA GLY A 95 -6.37 -39.52 -9.93
C GLY A 95 -6.49 -38.02 -10.15
N LYS A 96 -5.36 -37.35 -10.39
CA LYS A 96 -5.32 -35.90 -10.65
C LYS A 96 -5.95 -35.56 -12.01
N PRO A 97 -6.54 -34.36 -12.15
CA PRO A 97 -7.00 -33.87 -13.45
C PRO A 97 -5.84 -33.87 -14.47
N CYS A 98 -6.17 -34.12 -15.74
CA CYS A 98 -5.21 -34.21 -16.83
C CYS A 98 -4.47 -32.88 -17.01
N ASP A 99 -3.15 -32.87 -16.87
CA ASP A 99 -2.32 -31.66 -17.05
C ASP A 99 -1.93 -31.40 -18.51
N HIS A 100 -2.55 -32.12 -19.45
CA HIS A 100 -2.23 -32.12 -20.88
C HIS A 100 -0.72 -32.19 -21.18
N CYS A 101 0.04 -32.93 -20.36
CA CYS A 101 1.44 -33.17 -20.64
C CYS A 101 1.63 -33.83 -22.02
N ALA A 102 2.87 -33.88 -22.52
CA ALA A 102 3.16 -34.38 -23.86
C ALA A 102 2.58 -35.79 -24.14
N MET A 103 2.42 -36.63 -23.11
CA MET A 103 1.81 -37.95 -23.22
C MET A 103 0.28 -37.92 -23.42
N CYS A 104 -0.43 -37.00 -22.77
CA CYS A 104 -1.89 -36.85 -22.91
C CYS A 104 -2.25 -36.11 -24.20
N ASN A 105 -1.56 -35.01 -24.48
CA ASN A 105 -1.81 -34.17 -25.64
C ASN A 105 -1.61 -34.93 -26.97
N SER A 106 -0.59 -35.79 -27.06
CA SER A 106 -0.35 -36.62 -28.26
C SER A 106 -1.43 -37.68 -28.53
N ARG A 107 -2.28 -37.98 -27.54
CA ARG A 107 -3.34 -38.99 -27.63
C ARG A 107 -4.74 -38.38 -27.70
N GLY A 108 -4.84 -37.06 -27.84
CA GLY A 108 -6.11 -36.34 -27.87
C GLY A 108 -6.81 -36.31 -26.51
N PHE A 109 -6.02 -36.34 -25.44
CA PHE A 109 -6.46 -36.23 -24.05
C PHE A 109 -6.02 -34.92 -23.41
#